data_AF-A0A7Y8LYP6-F1
#
_entry.id   AF-A0A7Y8LYP6-F1
#
_cell.length_a   1.000
_cell.length_b   1.000
_cell.length_c   1.000
_cell.angle_alpha   90.00
_cell.angle_beta   90.00
_cell.angle_gamma   90.00
#
_symmetry.space_group_name_H-M   'P 1'
#
loop_
_entity.id
_entity.type
_entity.pdbx_description
1 polymer ?
#
loop_
_entity_poly.entity_id
_entity_poly.type
_entity_poly.pdbx_seq_one_letter_code
_entity_poly.pdbx_strand_id
1 'polypeptide(L)'
;MKAWIGSACCLPLLLASLTASGQSNDDCLMCHSDRGLTASKRGKVISLFVDAAQLQRSVHGSLSCIDCHPGLNPSETPHARVIRPVDCQQCHDAGSYQKSVHGRPVIGPDGKAIRASAAGCKDCHGTHEVLPHTDGKSSVNRSRIAHTCGSCHQSVQSHYARSAHGIALDKGVKGSPSCVDCHGEHDIELVASKDSPVSKAREARTCMRCHLDDPEIRQRTAPSAGFIAGYESSVHGVAVASGNEKAASCSDCHGAHDMKRRSDPTSSVNKWHVAQTCGKCHGEISTEYGESIHGTALQWEPQNLHPARTATASIRSSPQAIPGRGWRRPMSPRRFAPPVTRRSP
;
A
#
# COMPACT_ATOMS: atom_id res chain seq x y z
N MET A 1 -95.24 18.80 12.81
CA MET A 1 -93.83 18.61 12.35
C MET A 1 -92.89 19.20 13.40
N LYS A 2 -91.78 18.49 13.62
CA LYS A 2 -90.55 18.84 14.39
C LYS A 2 -90.43 18.19 15.77
N ALA A 3 -89.42 17.33 15.80
CA ALA A 3 -89.09 16.29 16.75
C ALA A 3 -88.00 16.76 17.72
N TRP A 4 -87.86 15.97 18.78
CA TRP A 4 -86.88 16.03 19.85
C TRP A 4 -85.42 15.99 19.37
N ILE A 5 -84.55 16.72 20.06
CA ILE A 5 -83.08 16.62 19.91
C ILE A 5 -82.57 15.93 21.17
N GLY A 6 -81.96 14.75 20.99
CA GLY A 6 -81.27 13.99 22.02
C GLY A 6 -79.82 13.72 21.63
N SER A 7 -78.95 13.83 22.64
CA SER A 7 -77.66 13.16 22.88
C SER A 7 -76.65 12.93 21.75
N ALA A 8 -75.42 13.40 21.99
CA ALA A 8 -74.23 12.55 21.87
C ALA A 8 -73.08 13.14 22.71
N CYS A 9 -72.72 12.46 23.80
CA CYS A 9 -71.53 12.71 24.60
C CYS A 9 -70.37 11.94 23.94
N CYS A 10 -69.45 12.64 23.27
CA CYS A 10 -68.24 12.05 22.69
C CYS A 10 -67.18 11.85 23.79
N LEU A 11 -66.94 10.60 24.16
CA LEU A 11 -65.77 10.19 24.95
C LEU A 11 -64.55 10.07 24.00
N PRO A 12 -63.39 10.68 24.31
CA PRO A 12 -62.20 10.54 23.48
C PRO A 12 -61.56 9.16 23.72
N LEU A 13 -61.41 8.39 22.64
CA LEU A 13 -60.71 7.11 22.61
C LEU A 13 -59.19 7.39 22.67
N LEU A 14 -58.57 7.16 23.83
CA LEU A 14 -57.11 7.11 23.99
C LEU A 14 -56.57 5.89 23.25
N LEU A 15 -56.12 6.08 22.01
CA LEU A 15 -55.28 5.13 21.28
C LEU A 15 -53.92 5.08 21.99
N ALA A 16 -53.75 4.09 22.88
CA ALA A 16 -52.44 3.71 23.37
C ALA A 16 -51.61 3.24 22.17
N SER A 17 -50.68 4.09 21.73
CA SER A 17 -49.64 3.68 20.79
C SER A 17 -48.84 2.55 21.45
N LEU A 18 -49.03 1.32 20.97
CA LEU A 18 -48.06 0.26 21.22
C LEU A 18 -46.76 0.70 20.55
N THR A 19 -45.88 1.31 21.34
CA THR A 19 -44.47 1.36 21.00
C THR A 19 -44.01 -0.09 20.95
N ALA A 20 -43.84 -0.62 19.74
CA ALA A 20 -43.07 -1.82 19.54
C ALA A 20 -41.72 -1.57 20.21
N SER A 21 -41.49 -2.22 21.36
CA SER A 21 -40.22 -2.17 22.06
C SER A 21 -39.17 -2.65 21.07
N GLY A 22 -38.40 -1.72 20.50
CA GLY A 22 -37.18 -2.08 19.81
C GLY A 22 -36.37 -2.93 20.77
N GLN A 23 -36.08 -4.17 20.39
CA GLN A 23 -35.31 -5.07 21.23
C GLN A 23 -34.03 -4.34 21.63
N SER A 24 -33.83 -4.21 22.94
CA SER A 24 -32.63 -3.58 23.45
C SER A 24 -31.46 -4.54 23.27
N ASN A 25 -30.25 -4.02 23.08
CA ASN A 25 -29.06 -4.88 23.01
C ASN A 25 -28.87 -5.73 24.29
N ASP A 26 -29.46 -5.29 25.41
CA ASP A 26 -29.39 -6.00 26.69
C ASP A 26 -29.97 -7.42 26.59
N ASP A 27 -31.06 -7.63 25.83
CA ASP A 27 -31.67 -8.95 25.63
C ASP A 27 -30.69 -9.92 24.95
N CYS A 28 -29.92 -9.44 23.99
CA CYS A 28 -28.87 -10.24 23.35
C CYS A 28 -27.69 -10.48 24.31
N LEU A 29 -27.30 -9.45 25.06
CA LEU A 29 -26.14 -9.48 25.95
C LEU A 29 -26.37 -10.30 27.23
N MET A 30 -27.61 -10.61 27.61
CA MET A 30 -27.92 -11.54 28.72
C MET A 30 -27.15 -12.86 28.60
N CYS A 31 -26.99 -13.36 27.37
CA CYS A 31 -26.20 -14.56 27.09
C CYS A 31 -24.88 -14.22 26.41
N HIS A 32 -24.89 -13.32 25.41
CA HIS A 32 -23.70 -13.07 24.59
C HIS A 32 -22.59 -12.28 25.30
N SER A 33 -22.82 -11.73 26.49
CA SER A 33 -21.74 -11.15 27.32
C SER A 33 -20.92 -12.18 28.10
N ASP A 34 -21.31 -13.46 28.10
CA ASP A 34 -20.55 -14.52 28.77
C ASP A 34 -19.35 -14.98 27.93
N ARG A 35 -18.14 -14.84 28.49
CA ARG A 35 -16.88 -15.29 27.87
C ARG A 35 -16.81 -16.81 27.67
N GLY A 36 -17.55 -17.56 28.47
CA GLY A 36 -17.66 -19.02 28.38
C GLY A 36 -18.65 -19.50 27.32
N LEU A 37 -19.48 -18.61 26.76
CA LEU A 37 -20.50 -19.00 25.79
C LEU A 37 -19.86 -19.48 24.48
N THR A 38 -20.19 -20.71 24.09
CA THR A 38 -19.66 -21.36 22.90
C THR A 38 -20.75 -22.10 22.13
N ALA A 39 -20.47 -22.38 20.85
CA ALA A 39 -21.27 -23.26 20.01
C ALA A 39 -20.37 -24.16 19.17
N SER A 40 -20.92 -25.28 18.69
CA SER A 40 -20.25 -26.15 17.73
C SER A 40 -20.67 -25.79 16.30
N LYS A 41 -19.69 -25.51 15.44
CA LYS A 41 -19.90 -25.28 14.01
C LYS A 41 -18.94 -26.16 13.22
N ARG A 42 -19.50 -27.13 12.47
CA ARG A 42 -18.71 -28.11 11.68
C ARG A 42 -17.64 -28.82 12.52
N GLY A 43 -18.01 -29.24 13.73
CA GLY A 43 -17.13 -29.94 14.66
C GLY A 43 -16.09 -29.06 15.36
N LYS A 44 -16.06 -27.75 15.11
CA LYS A 44 -15.20 -26.80 15.82
C LYS A 44 -16.00 -26.02 16.86
N VAL A 45 -15.45 -25.92 18.06
CA VAL A 45 -15.97 -25.02 19.10
C VAL A 45 -15.62 -23.59 18.70
N ILE A 46 -16.63 -22.73 18.67
CA ILE A 46 -16.50 -21.30 18.41
C ILE A 46 -17.05 -20.52 19.61
N SER A 47 -16.40 -19.41 19.96
CA SER A 47 -16.95 -18.49 20.95
C SER A 47 -18.13 -17.73 20.37
N LEU A 48 -19.16 -17.52 21.19
CA LEU A 48 -20.28 -16.63 20.91
C LEU A 48 -20.24 -15.35 21.74
N PHE A 49 -19.16 -15.14 22.50
CA PHE A 49 -18.96 -13.94 23.31
C PHE A 49 -18.90 -12.68 22.44
N VAL A 50 -19.58 -11.65 22.91
CA VAL A 50 -19.61 -10.30 22.36
C VAL A 50 -19.30 -9.31 23.47
N ASP A 51 -18.26 -8.52 23.27
CA ASP A 51 -17.95 -7.38 24.12
C ASP A 51 -18.75 -6.17 23.65
N ALA A 52 -19.79 -5.81 24.39
CA ALA A 52 -20.64 -4.66 24.07
C ALA A 52 -19.83 -3.34 23.98
N ALA A 53 -18.75 -3.22 24.74
CA ALA A 53 -17.91 -2.04 24.72
C ALA A 53 -17.17 -1.87 23.38
N GLN A 54 -16.92 -2.95 22.63
CA GLN A 54 -16.33 -2.85 21.28
C GLN A 54 -17.30 -2.18 20.31
N LEU A 55 -18.58 -2.59 20.32
CA LEU A 55 -19.61 -1.98 19.48
C LEU A 55 -19.78 -0.50 19.81
N GLN A 56 -19.89 -0.16 21.08
CA GLN A 56 -20.05 1.23 21.54
C GLN A 56 -18.90 2.16 21.08
N ARG A 57 -17.68 1.64 20.93
CA ARG A 57 -16.53 2.41 20.42
C ARG A 57 -16.47 2.49 18.90
N SER A 58 -17.25 1.67 18.19
CA SER A 58 -17.27 1.66 16.73
C SER A 58 -18.03 2.86 16.16
N VAL A 59 -17.86 3.12 14.88
CA VAL A 59 -18.70 4.08 14.12
C VAL A 59 -20.17 3.67 14.07
N HIS A 60 -20.48 2.41 14.41
CA HIS A 60 -21.82 1.85 14.50
C HIS A 60 -22.33 1.76 15.94
N GLY A 61 -21.69 2.44 16.91
CA GLY A 61 -22.04 2.31 18.33
C GLY A 61 -23.47 2.72 18.70
N SER A 62 -24.17 3.42 17.82
CA SER A 62 -25.60 3.74 17.97
C SER A 62 -26.55 2.67 17.44
N LEU A 63 -26.06 1.63 16.75
CA LEU A 63 -26.87 0.56 16.19
C LEU A 63 -27.19 -0.51 17.24
N SER A 64 -28.34 -1.13 17.07
CA SER A 64 -28.75 -2.33 17.78
C SER A 64 -28.20 -3.58 17.12
N CYS A 65 -28.08 -4.68 17.86
CA CYS A 65 -27.56 -5.95 17.36
C CYS A 65 -28.34 -6.45 16.12
N ILE A 66 -29.67 -6.30 16.15
CA ILE A 66 -30.58 -6.75 15.10
C ILE A 66 -30.49 -5.91 13.81
N ASP A 67 -29.93 -4.70 13.87
CA ASP A 67 -29.75 -3.86 12.66
C ASP A 67 -28.73 -4.51 11.70
N CYS A 68 -27.73 -5.20 12.26
CA CYS A 68 -26.75 -5.98 11.48
C CYS A 68 -27.10 -7.48 11.43
N HIS A 69 -27.82 -7.99 12.44
CA HIS A 69 -28.26 -9.38 12.53
C HIS A 69 -29.78 -9.52 12.39
N PRO A 70 -30.35 -9.17 11.22
CA PRO A 70 -31.80 -9.15 11.04
C PRO A 70 -32.40 -10.55 11.18
N GLY A 71 -33.56 -10.63 11.82
CA GLY A 71 -34.33 -11.86 11.98
C GLY A 71 -33.91 -12.76 13.14
N LEU A 72 -33.00 -12.33 14.01
CA LEU A 72 -32.71 -13.02 15.26
C LEU A 72 -33.65 -12.55 16.37
N ASN A 73 -34.23 -13.49 17.11
CA ASN A 73 -35.11 -13.21 18.24
C ASN A 73 -34.45 -13.74 19.54
N PRO A 74 -34.01 -12.87 20.48
CA PRO A 74 -33.37 -13.29 21.73
C PRO A 74 -34.27 -14.18 22.61
N SER A 75 -35.60 -14.09 22.46
CA SER A 75 -36.55 -14.89 23.23
C SER A 75 -36.68 -16.34 22.74
N GLU A 76 -36.18 -16.67 21.55
CA GLU A 76 -36.25 -18.00 20.98
C GLU A 76 -34.86 -18.66 21.05
N THR A 77 -34.51 -19.40 22.11
CA THR A 77 -33.14 -19.97 22.20
C THR A 77 -33.12 -21.49 21.93
N PRO A 78 -32.22 -22.00 21.07
CA PRO A 78 -31.23 -21.28 20.25
C PRO A 78 -31.87 -20.52 19.07
N HIS A 79 -31.52 -19.22 18.93
CA HIS A 79 -32.20 -18.25 18.05
C HIS A 79 -31.95 -18.36 16.55
N ALA A 80 -31.16 -19.35 16.15
CA ALA A 80 -31.23 -19.95 14.83
C ALA A 80 -30.33 -21.20 14.77
N ARG A 81 -30.72 -22.20 13.97
CA ARG A 81 -29.79 -23.26 13.54
C ARG A 81 -28.79 -22.76 12.48
N VAL A 82 -29.19 -21.76 11.69
CA VAL A 82 -28.38 -21.16 10.63
C VAL A 82 -28.49 -19.64 10.71
N ILE A 83 -27.41 -18.99 11.15
CA ILE A 83 -27.31 -17.52 11.17
C ILE A 83 -26.75 -17.07 9.82
N ARG A 84 -27.48 -16.20 9.12
CA ARG A 84 -27.01 -15.56 7.89
C ARG A 84 -25.84 -14.62 8.23
N PRO A 85 -24.77 -14.58 7.42
CA PRO A 85 -23.73 -13.57 7.59
C PRO A 85 -24.31 -12.16 7.53
N VAL A 86 -23.79 -11.26 8.37
CA VAL A 86 -24.06 -9.82 8.29
C VAL A 86 -23.71 -9.33 6.88
N ASP A 87 -24.62 -8.59 6.27
CA ASP A 87 -24.46 -8.03 4.94
C ASP A 87 -24.37 -6.50 5.03
N CYS A 88 -23.14 -6.00 5.02
CA CYS A 88 -22.86 -4.56 5.06
C CYS A 88 -23.51 -3.78 3.90
N GLN A 89 -23.83 -4.48 2.80
CA GLN A 89 -24.34 -3.87 1.57
C GLN A 89 -25.81 -3.46 1.64
N GLN A 90 -26.52 -3.88 2.70
CA GLN A 90 -27.86 -3.37 2.97
C GLN A 90 -27.85 -1.86 3.25
N CYS A 91 -26.72 -1.33 3.72
CA CYS A 91 -26.55 0.11 4.00
C CYS A 91 -25.39 0.76 3.23
N HIS A 92 -24.31 0.04 2.94
CA HIS A 92 -23.13 0.57 2.25
C HIS A 92 -23.12 0.15 0.78
N ASP A 93 -23.10 1.12 -0.15
CA ASP A 93 -22.84 0.79 -1.55
C ASP A 93 -21.43 0.19 -1.70
N ALA A 94 -21.37 -1.00 -2.29
CA ALA A 94 -20.14 -1.75 -2.52
C ALA A 94 -20.03 -2.24 -3.98
N GLY A 95 -20.73 -1.59 -4.91
CA GLY A 95 -20.76 -2.00 -6.32
C GLY A 95 -19.38 -2.01 -6.99
N SER A 96 -18.46 -1.12 -6.58
CA SER A 96 -17.05 -1.17 -7.02
C SER A 96 -16.31 -2.36 -6.40
N TYR A 97 -16.53 -2.62 -5.11
CA TYR A 97 -15.88 -3.72 -4.39
C TYR A 97 -16.16 -5.08 -5.02
N GLN A 98 -17.41 -5.33 -5.39
CA GLN A 98 -17.81 -6.57 -6.06
C GLN A 98 -17.06 -6.81 -7.38
N LYS A 99 -16.56 -5.74 -8.02
CA LYS A 99 -15.79 -5.80 -9.27
C LYS A 99 -14.27 -5.86 -9.04
N SER A 100 -13.81 -5.55 -7.82
CA SER A 100 -12.40 -5.64 -7.46
C SER A 100 -11.91 -7.10 -7.42
N VAL A 101 -10.59 -7.26 -7.45
CA VAL A 101 -9.93 -8.57 -7.28
C VAL A 101 -10.24 -9.24 -5.94
N HIS A 102 -10.65 -8.47 -4.93
CA HIS A 102 -11.04 -9.01 -3.62
C HIS A 102 -12.51 -9.41 -3.56
N GLY A 103 -13.40 -8.69 -4.24
CA GLY A 103 -14.83 -8.99 -4.27
C GLY A 103 -15.25 -10.05 -5.28
N ARG A 104 -14.42 -10.32 -6.30
CA ARG A 104 -14.70 -11.34 -7.33
C ARG A 104 -14.42 -12.78 -6.85
N PRO A 105 -15.10 -13.78 -7.41
CA PRO A 105 -14.82 -15.18 -7.11
C PRO A 105 -13.37 -15.56 -7.42
N VAL A 106 -12.75 -16.31 -6.51
CA VAL A 106 -11.45 -16.91 -6.75
C VAL A 106 -11.66 -18.15 -7.60
N ILE A 107 -11.11 -18.16 -8.80
CA ILE A 107 -11.23 -19.26 -9.76
C ILE A 107 -10.02 -20.19 -9.61
N GLY A 108 -10.29 -21.49 -9.44
CA GLY A 108 -9.29 -22.52 -9.36
C GLY A 108 -8.72 -22.89 -10.73
N PRO A 109 -7.65 -23.72 -10.77
CA PRO A 109 -7.03 -24.18 -12.02
C PRO A 109 -7.97 -24.94 -12.95
N ASP A 110 -9.06 -25.51 -12.42
CA ASP A 110 -10.11 -26.22 -13.13
C ASP A 110 -11.23 -25.31 -13.68
N GLY A 111 -11.06 -23.98 -13.55
CA GLY A 111 -12.04 -22.99 -13.99
C GLY A 111 -13.25 -22.84 -13.06
N LYS A 112 -13.28 -23.54 -11.92
CA LYS A 112 -14.39 -23.44 -10.95
C LYS A 112 -14.10 -22.42 -9.86
N ALA A 113 -15.15 -21.76 -9.37
CA ALA A 113 -15.01 -20.89 -8.21
C ALA A 113 -14.65 -21.72 -6.96
N ILE A 114 -13.45 -21.52 -6.42
CA ILE A 114 -12.99 -22.13 -5.18
C ILE A 114 -13.43 -21.33 -3.95
N ARG A 115 -13.66 -20.01 -4.10
CA ARG A 115 -14.23 -19.12 -3.08
C ARG A 115 -15.07 -18.04 -3.76
N ALA A 116 -16.16 -17.62 -3.12
CA ALA A 116 -17.02 -16.56 -3.65
C ALA A 116 -16.32 -15.18 -3.71
N SER A 117 -15.31 -14.96 -2.86
CA SER A 117 -14.49 -13.74 -2.79
C SER A 117 -13.14 -14.06 -2.14
N ALA A 118 -12.09 -13.30 -2.47
CA ALA A 118 -10.77 -13.42 -1.87
C ALA A 118 -10.69 -12.76 -0.47
N ALA A 119 -11.39 -11.65 -0.27
CA ALA A 119 -11.54 -10.98 1.04
C ALA A 119 -12.92 -10.30 1.14
N GLY A 120 -13.54 -10.31 2.32
CA GLY A 120 -14.77 -9.60 2.63
C GLY A 120 -14.53 -8.29 3.38
N CYS A 121 -15.58 -7.48 3.53
CA CYS A 121 -15.50 -6.16 4.18
C CYS A 121 -14.83 -6.21 5.56
N LYS A 122 -15.20 -7.21 6.36
CA LYS A 122 -14.69 -7.41 7.73
C LYS A 122 -13.22 -7.80 7.82
N ASP A 123 -12.64 -8.33 6.73
CA ASP A 123 -11.23 -8.72 6.73
C ASP A 123 -10.33 -7.48 6.73
N CYS A 124 -10.85 -6.34 6.25
CA CYS A 124 -10.18 -5.04 6.30
C CYS A 124 -10.75 -4.10 7.36
N HIS A 125 -12.07 -4.06 7.57
CA HIS A 125 -12.75 -3.09 8.46
C HIS A 125 -13.02 -3.61 9.88
N GLY A 126 -12.91 -4.92 10.11
CA GLY A 126 -13.29 -5.55 11.37
C GLY A 126 -14.78 -5.91 11.45
N THR A 127 -15.22 -6.29 12.64
CA THR A 127 -16.59 -6.77 12.90
C THR A 127 -17.36 -5.85 13.85
N HIS A 128 -17.24 -6.06 15.17
CA HIS A 128 -17.94 -5.26 16.17
C HIS A 128 -17.19 -3.98 16.55
N GLU A 129 -15.88 -3.89 16.25
CA GLU A 129 -15.08 -2.68 16.49
C GLU A 129 -14.65 -2.04 15.17
N VAL A 130 -15.61 -1.62 14.33
CA VAL A 130 -15.31 -0.87 13.10
C VAL A 130 -14.94 0.57 13.48
N LEU A 131 -13.65 0.90 13.37
CA LEU A 131 -13.11 2.22 13.72
C LEU A 131 -12.95 3.11 12.48
N PRO A 132 -13.12 4.44 12.60
CA PRO A 132 -12.91 5.34 11.48
C PRO A 132 -11.44 5.32 11.03
N HIS A 133 -11.17 5.54 9.74
CA HIS A 133 -9.81 5.53 9.17
C HIS A 133 -8.86 6.55 9.82
N THR A 134 -9.39 7.58 10.47
CA THR A 134 -8.61 8.59 11.21
C THR A 134 -8.12 8.08 12.57
N ASP A 135 -8.72 7.02 13.12
CA ASP A 135 -8.29 6.40 14.37
C ASP A 135 -7.03 5.57 14.14
N GLY A 136 -5.97 5.82 14.92
CA GLY A 136 -4.69 5.11 14.81
C GLY A 136 -4.75 3.61 15.13
N LYS A 137 -5.84 3.11 15.72
CA LYS A 137 -6.09 1.68 15.97
C LYS A 137 -6.85 1.02 14.82
N SER A 138 -7.49 1.79 13.95
CA SER A 138 -8.24 1.25 12.80
C SER A 138 -7.31 0.48 11.87
N SER A 139 -7.73 -0.71 11.44
CA SER A 139 -7.02 -1.51 10.44
C SER A 139 -6.92 -0.78 9.10
N VAL A 140 -7.85 0.11 8.78
CA VAL A 140 -7.82 0.94 7.56
C VAL A 140 -7.17 2.31 7.79
N ASN A 141 -6.56 2.54 8.96
CA ASN A 141 -5.74 3.73 9.17
C ASN A 141 -4.53 3.73 8.24
N ARG A 142 -4.17 4.88 7.67
CA ARG A 142 -3.05 5.03 6.72
C ARG A 142 -1.75 4.37 7.19
N SER A 143 -1.41 4.49 8.48
CA SER A 143 -0.20 3.90 9.06
C SER A 143 -0.27 2.36 9.20
N ARG A 144 -1.48 1.79 9.17
CA ARG A 144 -1.76 0.36 9.39
C ARG A 144 -2.18 -0.38 8.13
N ILE A 145 -2.50 0.32 7.03
CA ILE A 145 -2.87 -0.30 5.74
C ILE A 145 -1.87 -1.37 5.32
N ALA A 146 -0.55 -1.11 5.45
CA ALA A 146 0.48 -2.09 5.10
C ALA A 146 0.38 -3.38 5.94
N HIS A 147 0.04 -3.27 7.22
CA HIS A 147 -0.21 -4.42 8.08
C HIS A 147 -1.51 -5.15 7.71
N THR A 148 -2.57 -4.41 7.39
CA THR A 148 -3.86 -4.98 7.01
C THR A 148 -3.76 -5.80 5.73
N CYS A 149 -3.17 -5.26 4.67
CA CYS A 149 -2.88 -6.02 3.45
C CYS A 149 -1.89 -7.18 3.73
N GLY A 150 -0.92 -6.93 4.60
CA GLY A 150 0.10 -7.90 4.99
C GLY A 150 -0.42 -9.15 5.70
N SER A 151 -1.63 -9.11 6.26
CA SER A 151 -2.28 -10.30 6.83
C SER A 151 -2.41 -11.47 5.84
N CYS A 152 -2.51 -11.16 4.54
CA CYS A 152 -2.52 -12.12 3.43
C CYS A 152 -1.34 -11.94 2.46
N HIS A 153 -0.73 -10.75 2.39
CA HIS A 153 0.38 -10.42 1.48
C HIS A 153 1.70 -10.17 2.24
N GLN A 154 2.12 -11.12 3.08
CA GLN A 154 3.25 -10.95 4.01
C GLN A 154 4.57 -10.62 3.31
N SER A 155 4.84 -11.26 2.16
CA SER A 155 6.07 -11.03 1.39
C SER A 155 6.12 -9.60 0.84
N VAL A 156 5.01 -9.12 0.29
CA VAL A 156 4.86 -7.76 -0.24
C VAL A 156 4.98 -6.73 0.89
N GLN A 157 4.32 -6.96 2.03
CA GLN A 157 4.46 -6.10 3.21
C GLN A 157 5.93 -6.01 3.65
N SER A 158 6.63 -7.14 3.67
CA SER A 158 8.05 -7.19 4.06
C SER A 158 8.96 -6.43 3.09
N HIS A 159 8.66 -6.46 1.79
CA HIS A 159 9.37 -5.66 0.79
C HIS A 159 9.08 -4.17 0.96
N TYR A 160 7.80 -3.84 1.12
CA TYR A 160 7.31 -2.48 1.34
C TYR A 160 7.92 -1.82 2.57
N ALA A 161 7.98 -2.52 3.70
CA ALA A 161 8.57 -2.02 4.93
C ALA A 161 10.05 -1.61 4.78
N ARG A 162 10.79 -2.22 3.84
CA ARG A 162 12.19 -1.90 3.54
C ARG A 162 12.36 -0.85 2.44
N SER A 163 11.29 -0.46 1.76
CA SER A 163 11.32 0.59 0.74
C SER A 163 11.49 1.97 1.36
N ALA A 164 11.91 2.95 0.56
CA ALA A 164 11.97 4.34 1.01
C ALA A 164 10.58 4.89 1.39
N HIS A 165 9.50 4.41 0.74
CA HIS A 165 8.13 4.79 1.06
C HIS A 165 7.65 4.20 2.39
N GLY A 166 7.88 2.90 2.62
CA GLY A 166 7.52 2.25 3.88
C GLY A 166 8.24 2.85 5.08
N ILE A 167 9.55 3.09 4.95
CA ILE A 167 10.36 3.75 6.00
C ILE A 167 9.86 5.19 6.27
N ALA A 168 9.47 5.93 5.23
CA ALA A 168 8.96 7.29 5.38
C ALA A 168 7.56 7.31 6.02
N LEU A 169 6.69 6.37 5.65
CA LEU A 169 5.35 6.21 6.22
C LEU A 169 5.42 5.86 7.71
N ASP A 170 6.30 4.92 8.09
CA ASP A 170 6.54 4.51 9.48
C ASP A 170 7.04 5.69 10.34
N LYS A 171 7.87 6.56 9.77
CA LYS A 171 8.33 7.80 10.40
C LYS A 171 7.29 8.93 10.43
N GLY A 172 6.06 8.68 9.97
CA GLY A 172 5.00 9.68 9.95
C GLY A 172 5.23 10.82 8.96
N VAL A 173 6.08 10.63 7.95
CA VAL A 173 6.34 11.67 6.94
C VAL A 173 5.06 11.88 6.13
N LYS A 174 4.38 13.01 6.33
CA LYS A 174 3.15 13.40 5.62
C LYS A 174 3.31 13.24 4.12
N GLY A 175 2.35 12.62 3.43
CA GLY A 175 2.40 12.39 1.99
C GLY A 175 3.22 11.17 1.55
N SER A 176 3.78 10.40 2.48
CA SER A 176 4.33 9.09 2.15
C SER A 176 3.19 8.17 1.73
N PRO A 177 3.29 7.48 0.57
CA PRO A 177 2.22 6.60 0.11
C PRO A 177 2.09 5.38 1.02
N SER A 178 0.99 4.66 0.88
CA SER A 178 0.68 3.34 1.43
C SER A 178 0.20 2.46 0.26
N CYS A 179 -0.31 1.26 0.53
CA CYS A 179 -0.74 0.32 -0.51
C CYS A 179 -1.82 0.92 -1.42
N VAL A 180 -2.79 1.61 -0.82
CA VAL A 180 -3.98 2.12 -1.53
C VAL A 180 -3.68 3.35 -2.39
N ASP A 181 -2.60 4.09 -2.09
CA ASP A 181 -2.22 5.27 -2.88
C ASP A 181 -1.75 4.89 -4.30
N CYS A 182 -1.28 3.64 -4.49
CA CYS A 182 -0.92 3.09 -5.79
C CYS A 182 -2.00 2.16 -6.35
N HIS A 183 -2.54 1.23 -5.56
CA HIS A 183 -3.42 0.16 -6.04
C HIS A 183 -4.90 0.52 -6.06
N GLY A 184 -5.33 1.56 -5.34
CA GLY A 184 -6.74 1.77 -5.00
C GLY A 184 -7.14 0.96 -3.76
N GLU A 185 -8.43 0.96 -3.44
CA GLU A 185 -8.96 0.32 -2.23
C GLU A 185 -10.14 -0.62 -2.53
N HIS A 186 -11.34 -0.07 -2.74
CA HIS A 186 -12.54 -0.85 -3.04
C HIS A 186 -12.70 -1.16 -4.52
N ASP A 187 -11.76 -0.76 -5.37
CA ASP A 187 -11.78 -0.94 -6.81
C ASP A 187 -10.45 -1.52 -7.32
N ILE A 188 -9.71 -2.21 -6.44
CA ILE A 188 -8.41 -2.79 -6.78
C ILE A 188 -8.56 -3.76 -7.96
N GLU A 189 -7.83 -3.48 -9.03
CA GLU A 189 -7.77 -4.28 -10.25
C GLU A 189 -6.52 -5.15 -10.30
N LEU A 190 -6.53 -6.18 -11.15
CA LEU A 190 -5.32 -6.94 -11.46
C LEU A 190 -4.27 -6.00 -12.08
N VAL A 191 -3.00 -6.13 -11.70
CA VAL A 191 -1.89 -5.33 -12.26
C VAL A 191 -1.81 -5.45 -13.79
N ALA A 192 -2.15 -6.61 -14.34
CA ALA A 192 -2.21 -6.84 -15.78
C ALA A 192 -3.41 -6.19 -16.49
N SER A 193 -4.42 -5.73 -15.74
CA SER A 193 -5.57 -5.02 -16.30
C SER A 193 -5.15 -3.65 -16.78
N LYS A 194 -5.57 -3.25 -17.98
CA LYS A 194 -5.33 -1.91 -18.53
C LYS A 194 -5.92 -0.79 -17.67
N ASP A 195 -6.91 -1.12 -16.85
CA ASP A 195 -7.57 -0.15 -15.97
C ASP A 195 -6.86 0.02 -14.62
N SER A 196 -5.95 -0.89 -14.26
CA SER A 196 -5.18 -0.76 -13.04
C SER A 196 -4.29 0.48 -13.07
N PRO A 197 -4.28 1.30 -12.00
CA PRO A 197 -3.38 2.46 -11.91
C PRO A 197 -1.90 2.07 -11.95
N VAL A 198 -1.59 0.82 -11.61
CA VAL A 198 -0.23 0.26 -11.62
C VAL A 198 0.00 -0.67 -12.81
N SER A 199 -0.88 -0.66 -13.81
CA SER A 199 -0.63 -1.34 -15.07
C SER A 199 0.54 -0.70 -15.82
N LYS A 200 1.19 -1.47 -16.69
CA LYS A 200 2.36 -1.01 -17.43
C LYS A 200 2.16 0.34 -18.14
N ALA A 201 0.99 0.55 -18.72
CA ALA A 201 0.64 1.77 -19.44
C ALA A 201 0.30 2.97 -18.52
N ARG A 202 -0.13 2.73 -17.27
CA ARG A 202 -0.59 3.79 -16.35
C ARG A 202 0.36 4.05 -15.18
N GLU A 203 1.30 3.14 -14.91
CA GLU A 203 2.20 3.17 -13.76
C GLU A 203 2.98 4.49 -13.67
N ALA A 204 3.55 4.96 -14.79
CA ALA A 204 4.31 6.21 -14.83
C ALA A 204 3.50 7.39 -14.29
N ARG A 205 2.22 7.51 -14.69
CA ARG A 205 1.31 8.53 -14.17
C ARG A 205 1.04 8.36 -12.68
N THR A 206 0.90 7.13 -12.19
CA THR A 206 0.74 6.86 -10.76
C THR A 206 1.92 7.37 -9.94
N CYS A 207 3.15 7.16 -10.41
CA CYS A 207 4.35 7.67 -9.76
C CYS A 207 4.46 9.21 -9.88
N MET A 208 4.17 9.75 -11.06
CA MET A 208 4.31 11.17 -11.37
C MET A 208 3.34 12.06 -10.58
N ARG A 209 2.16 11.55 -10.19
CA ARG A 209 1.23 12.31 -9.33
C ARG A 209 1.90 12.91 -8.09
N CYS A 210 2.88 12.19 -7.52
CA CYS A 210 3.62 12.65 -6.35
C CYS A 210 5.02 13.14 -6.73
N HIS A 211 5.74 12.41 -7.57
CA HIS A 211 7.14 12.73 -7.86
C HIS A 211 7.33 13.87 -8.87
N LEU A 212 6.28 14.24 -9.62
CA LEU A 212 6.29 15.33 -10.57
C LEU A 212 5.24 16.40 -10.25
N ASP A 213 3.99 16.00 -9.98
CA ASP A 213 2.85 16.92 -9.90
C ASP A 213 2.67 17.53 -8.51
N ASP A 214 3.05 16.82 -7.44
CA ASP A 214 2.97 17.32 -6.06
C ASP A 214 4.21 18.16 -5.69
N PRO A 215 4.07 19.49 -5.52
CA PRO A 215 5.20 20.36 -5.21
C PRO A 215 5.79 20.12 -3.82
N GLU A 216 5.00 19.67 -2.83
CA GLU A 216 5.49 19.39 -1.47
C GLU A 216 6.38 18.14 -1.47
N ILE A 217 5.97 17.09 -2.20
CA ILE A 217 6.77 15.86 -2.33
C ILE A 217 8.03 16.13 -3.14
N ARG A 218 7.88 16.81 -4.29
CA ARG A 218 8.97 17.05 -5.23
C ARG A 218 10.12 17.87 -4.62
N GLN A 219 9.83 18.81 -3.72
CA GLN A 219 10.86 19.60 -3.03
C GLN A 219 11.81 18.77 -2.14
N ARG A 220 11.37 17.58 -1.71
CA ARG A 220 12.12 16.72 -0.77
C ARG A 220 12.47 15.35 -1.34
N THR A 221 12.18 15.11 -2.63
CA THR A 221 12.54 13.88 -3.34
C THR A 221 13.48 14.20 -4.50
N ALA A 222 14.50 13.36 -4.67
CA ALA A 222 15.33 13.35 -5.87
C ALA A 222 14.81 12.28 -6.85
N PRO A 223 15.08 12.38 -8.16
CA PRO A 223 15.78 13.47 -8.87
C PRO A 223 14.89 14.69 -9.13
N SER A 224 15.45 15.74 -9.75
CA SER A 224 14.71 16.98 -10.06
C SER A 224 13.50 16.72 -10.97
N ALA A 225 12.51 17.62 -10.91
CA ALA A 225 11.30 17.59 -11.74
C ALA A 225 11.58 17.36 -13.24
N GLY A 226 12.55 18.09 -13.79
CA GLY A 226 12.92 18.00 -15.20
C GLY A 226 13.50 16.65 -15.59
N PHE A 227 14.21 15.97 -14.68
CA PHE A 227 14.70 14.61 -14.93
C PHE A 227 13.55 13.61 -14.99
N ILE A 228 12.57 13.73 -14.10
CA ILE A 228 11.41 12.83 -14.03
C ILE A 228 10.52 13.03 -15.27
N ALA A 229 10.26 14.28 -15.64
CA ALA A 229 9.49 14.62 -16.84
C ALA A 229 10.15 14.08 -18.13
N GLY A 230 11.48 13.97 -18.16
CA GLY A 230 12.20 13.41 -19.30
C GLY A 230 11.86 11.95 -19.62
N TYR A 231 11.32 11.17 -18.65
CA TYR A 231 10.94 9.78 -18.88
C TYR A 231 9.91 9.63 -20.00
N GLU A 232 8.87 10.46 -20.05
CA GLU A 232 7.80 10.33 -21.05
C GLU A 232 8.33 10.51 -22.48
N SER A 233 9.33 11.38 -22.65
CA SER A 233 10.02 11.61 -23.93
C SER A 233 11.14 10.61 -24.24
N SER A 234 11.47 9.70 -23.31
CA SER A 234 12.52 8.71 -23.50
C SER A 234 12.06 7.57 -24.41
N VAL A 235 13.00 6.79 -24.95
CA VAL A 235 12.69 5.58 -25.75
C VAL A 235 11.83 4.58 -24.96
N HIS A 236 12.01 4.51 -23.64
CA HIS A 236 11.20 3.66 -22.77
C HIS A 236 9.77 4.20 -22.63
N GLY A 237 9.63 5.49 -22.31
CA GLY A 237 8.33 6.15 -22.16
C GLY A 237 7.50 6.08 -23.45
N VAL A 238 8.12 6.39 -24.59
CA VAL A 238 7.49 6.29 -25.92
C VAL A 238 7.09 4.85 -26.24
N ALA A 239 7.94 3.86 -25.95
CA ALA A 239 7.62 2.45 -26.20
C ALA A 239 6.46 1.95 -25.31
N VAL A 240 6.45 2.29 -24.02
CA VAL A 240 5.33 1.97 -23.11
C VAL A 240 4.04 2.63 -23.59
N ALA A 241 4.09 3.92 -23.96
CA ALA A 241 2.93 4.64 -24.50
C ALA A 241 2.42 4.03 -25.82
N SER A 242 3.30 3.42 -26.60
CA SER A 242 2.96 2.68 -27.83
C SER A 242 2.44 1.26 -27.58
N GLY A 243 2.27 0.85 -26.32
CA GLY A 243 1.74 -0.46 -25.94
C GLY A 243 2.79 -1.57 -25.79
N ASN A 244 4.09 -1.25 -25.80
CA ASN A 244 5.13 -2.24 -25.56
C ASN A 244 5.23 -2.57 -24.06
N GLU A 245 4.58 -3.66 -23.64
CA GLU A 245 4.58 -4.09 -22.24
C GLU A 245 5.96 -4.54 -21.72
N LYS A 246 6.91 -4.83 -22.63
CA LYS A 246 8.29 -5.23 -22.30
C LYS A 246 9.24 -4.05 -22.12
N ALA A 247 8.85 -2.85 -22.56
CA ALA A 247 9.67 -1.66 -22.35
C ALA A 247 9.75 -1.32 -20.85
N ALA A 248 10.86 -0.75 -20.39
CA ALA A 248 11.02 -0.44 -18.98
C ALA A 248 10.10 0.72 -18.54
N SER A 249 9.47 0.56 -17.39
CA SER A 249 8.71 1.54 -16.63
C SER A 249 9.41 1.83 -15.30
N CYS A 250 8.79 2.66 -14.46
CA CYS A 250 9.37 3.11 -13.20
C CYS A 250 9.81 1.93 -12.31
N SER A 251 8.93 0.94 -12.09
CA SER A 251 9.23 -0.22 -11.24
C SER A 251 10.24 -1.20 -11.80
N ASP A 252 10.44 -1.29 -13.12
CA ASP A 252 11.44 -2.21 -13.69
C ASP A 252 12.87 -1.82 -13.27
N CYS A 253 13.09 -0.52 -13.11
CA CYS A 253 14.32 0.05 -12.61
C CYS A 253 14.30 0.18 -11.08
N HIS A 254 13.27 0.79 -10.50
CA HIS A 254 13.25 1.16 -9.07
C HIS A 254 12.79 0.04 -8.12
N GLY A 255 12.12 -0.99 -8.63
CA GLY A 255 11.35 -1.94 -7.84
C GLY A 255 9.86 -1.54 -7.75
N ALA A 256 8.98 -2.51 -7.51
CA ALA A 256 7.52 -2.29 -7.43
C ALA A 256 7.01 -2.10 -6.00
N HIS A 257 7.62 -2.79 -5.03
CA HIS A 257 7.28 -2.70 -3.62
C HIS A 257 8.50 -2.46 -2.73
N ASP A 258 9.71 -2.40 -3.27
CA ASP A 258 10.97 -2.27 -2.53
C ASP A 258 11.77 -1.03 -2.96
N MET A 259 11.10 0.02 -3.46
CA MET A 259 11.69 1.25 -4.01
C MET A 259 12.67 1.92 -3.04
N LYS A 260 13.92 1.50 -3.10
CA LYS A 260 15.02 2.02 -2.28
C LYS A 260 15.60 3.27 -2.92
N ARG A 261 16.17 4.13 -2.08
CA ARG A 261 16.89 5.32 -2.54
C ARG A 261 18.11 4.90 -3.36
N ARG A 262 18.48 5.69 -4.37
CA ARG A 262 19.70 5.49 -5.18
C ARG A 262 20.97 5.34 -4.34
N SER A 263 21.04 6.01 -3.19
CA SER A 263 22.19 5.95 -2.28
C SER A 263 22.27 4.64 -1.49
N ASP A 264 21.18 3.87 -1.41
CA ASP A 264 21.16 2.57 -0.75
C ASP A 264 22.01 1.59 -1.59
N PRO A 265 23.04 0.95 -0.99
CA PRO A 265 23.92 0.04 -1.72
C PRO A 265 23.18 -1.17 -2.28
N THR A 266 22.01 -1.53 -1.75
CA THR A 266 21.19 -2.65 -2.19
C THR A 266 20.08 -2.24 -3.17
N SER A 267 20.01 -0.97 -3.58
CA SER A 267 19.08 -0.50 -4.61
C SER A 267 19.53 -0.95 -6.00
N SER A 268 18.58 -1.33 -6.85
CA SER A 268 18.81 -1.63 -8.27
C SER A 268 19.30 -0.42 -9.06
N VAL A 269 18.89 0.79 -8.67
CA VAL A 269 19.33 2.04 -9.29
C VAL A 269 20.57 2.64 -8.63
N ASN A 270 21.23 1.91 -7.72
CA ASN A 270 22.51 2.32 -7.17
C ASN A 270 23.58 2.35 -8.27
N LYS A 271 24.58 3.23 -8.13
CA LYS A 271 25.70 3.34 -9.10
C LYS A 271 26.45 2.01 -9.32
N TRP A 272 26.44 1.10 -8.35
CA TRP A 272 27.09 -0.21 -8.45
C TRP A 272 26.21 -1.29 -9.12
N HIS A 273 24.89 -1.05 -9.22
CA HIS A 273 23.89 -2.02 -9.68
C HIS A 273 23.13 -1.59 -10.95
N VAL A 274 23.25 -0.33 -11.34
CA VAL A 274 22.46 0.24 -12.45
C VAL A 274 22.78 -0.44 -13.78
N ALA A 275 24.04 -0.80 -14.03
CA ALA A 275 24.44 -1.49 -15.25
C ALA A 275 23.76 -2.87 -15.36
N GLN A 276 23.74 -3.65 -14.27
CA GLN A 276 23.06 -4.93 -14.20
C GLN A 276 21.54 -4.77 -14.35
N THR A 277 20.98 -3.68 -13.84
CA THR A 277 19.55 -3.37 -14.01
C THR A 277 19.20 -3.13 -15.48
N CYS A 278 20.01 -2.35 -16.21
CA CYS A 278 19.86 -2.17 -17.66
C CYS A 278 20.05 -3.50 -18.40
N GLY A 279 21.02 -4.32 -17.97
CA GLY A 279 21.36 -5.61 -18.55
C GLY A 279 20.24 -6.66 -18.56
N LYS A 280 19.18 -6.49 -17.74
CA LYS A 280 17.97 -7.33 -17.81
C LYS A 280 17.33 -7.36 -19.20
N CYS A 281 17.48 -6.26 -19.96
CA CYS A 281 16.96 -6.14 -21.32
C CYS A 281 18.06 -5.80 -22.35
N HIS A 282 19.14 -5.15 -21.91
CA HIS A 282 20.28 -4.76 -22.75
C HIS A 282 21.51 -5.63 -22.46
N GLY A 283 21.38 -6.95 -22.64
CA GLY A 283 22.40 -7.93 -22.25
C GLY A 283 23.75 -7.70 -22.92
N GLU A 284 23.79 -7.55 -24.25
CA GLU A 284 25.02 -7.34 -25.01
C GLU A 284 25.76 -6.07 -24.58
N ILE A 285 25.03 -4.95 -24.46
CA ILE A 285 25.57 -3.67 -23.99
C ILE A 285 26.08 -3.78 -22.55
N SER A 286 25.37 -4.52 -21.68
CA SER A 286 25.81 -4.74 -20.31
C SER A 286 27.09 -5.56 -20.22
N THR A 287 27.27 -6.54 -21.11
CA THR A 287 28.51 -7.33 -21.21
C THR A 287 29.67 -6.44 -21.67
N GLU A 288 29.50 -5.70 -22.77
CA GLU A 288 30.53 -4.78 -23.28
C GLU A 288 30.90 -3.71 -22.23
N TYR A 289 29.91 -3.14 -21.54
CA TYR A 289 30.14 -2.20 -20.45
C TYR A 289 30.98 -2.82 -19.32
N GLY A 290 30.67 -4.07 -18.95
CA GLY A 290 31.39 -4.83 -17.92
C GLY A 290 32.87 -5.03 -18.26
N GLU A 291 33.18 -5.25 -19.53
CA GLU A 291 34.55 -5.41 -20.04
C GLU A 291 35.33 -4.10 -20.16
N SER A 292 34.63 -2.95 -20.19
CA SER A 292 35.27 -1.64 -20.23
C SER A 292 36.03 -1.30 -18.95
N ILE A 293 36.92 -0.31 -19.02
CA ILE A 293 37.61 0.22 -17.84
C ILE A 293 36.63 0.76 -16.78
N HIS A 294 35.47 1.26 -17.20
CA HIS A 294 34.43 1.76 -16.29
C HIS A 294 33.74 0.62 -15.56
N GLY A 295 33.33 -0.43 -16.28
CA GLY A 295 32.71 -1.62 -15.68
C GLY A 295 33.66 -2.36 -14.75
N THR A 296 34.90 -2.56 -15.19
CA THR A 296 35.96 -3.19 -14.39
C THR A 296 36.22 -2.39 -13.10
N ALA A 297 36.30 -1.05 -13.18
CA ALA A 297 36.48 -0.20 -12.01
C ALA A 297 35.31 -0.25 -11.01
N LEU A 298 34.09 -0.55 -11.47
CA LEU A 298 32.93 -0.74 -10.59
C LEU A 298 32.85 -2.15 -9.97
N GLN A 299 33.44 -3.16 -10.63
CA GLN A 299 33.52 -4.53 -10.12
C GLN A 299 34.67 -4.70 -9.11
N TRP A 300 35.66 -3.81 -9.14
CA TRP A 300 36.80 -3.77 -8.24
C TRP A 300 36.49 -3.12 -6.87
N GLU A 301 35.31 -3.44 -6.26
CA GLU A 301 35.12 -3.81 -4.83
C GLU A 301 33.83 -3.34 -4.11
N PRO A 302 33.20 -4.27 -3.34
CA PRO A 302 32.81 -4.00 -1.96
C PRO A 302 33.38 -4.97 -0.88
N GLN A 303 34.30 -5.89 -1.19
CA GLN A 303 34.73 -6.95 -0.24
C GLN A 303 36.04 -6.69 0.55
N ASN A 304 36.95 -5.79 0.13
CA ASN A 304 38.24 -5.54 0.81
C ASN A 304 38.37 -4.15 1.45
N LEU A 305 37.27 -3.43 1.69
CA LEU A 305 37.29 -2.26 2.57
C LEU A 305 36.87 -2.67 4.00
N HIS A 306 37.91 -2.95 4.81
CA HIS A 306 38.05 -3.13 6.27
C HIS A 306 38.36 -4.58 6.71
N PRO A 307 39.52 -4.75 7.37
CA PRO A 307 39.52 -4.59 8.82
C PRO A 307 40.24 -3.30 9.23
N ALA A 308 39.69 -2.65 10.25
CA ALA A 308 40.34 -1.56 10.95
C ALA A 308 41.77 -1.96 11.31
N ARG A 309 42.77 -1.33 10.67
CA ARG A 309 44.15 -1.39 11.16
C ARG A 309 44.18 -0.56 12.44
N THR A 310 44.09 -1.23 13.58
CA THR A 310 44.58 -0.68 14.83
C THR A 310 46.04 -0.28 14.63
N ALA A 311 46.29 1.02 14.72
CA ALA A 311 47.64 1.55 14.73
C ALA A 311 48.36 0.99 15.97
N THR A 312 49.23 0.02 15.77
CA THR A 312 50.35 -0.24 16.69
C THR A 312 51.62 0.11 15.95
N ALA A 313 52.21 1.22 16.38
CA ALA A 313 53.55 1.61 16.02
C ALA A 313 54.51 0.50 16.47
N SER A 314 55.29 -0.04 15.55
CA SER A 314 56.52 -0.74 15.88
C SER A 314 57.61 -0.29 14.94
N ILE A 315 58.55 0.44 15.53
CA ILE A 315 59.78 0.93 14.96
C ILE A 315 60.65 -0.28 14.65
N ARG A 316 61.11 -0.44 13.40
CA ARG A 316 62.37 -1.13 13.12
C ARG A 316 63.05 -0.56 11.88
N SER A 317 64.34 -0.37 12.07
CA SER A 317 65.38 0.27 11.28
C SER A 317 65.63 -0.34 9.89
N SER A 318 66.09 0.54 8.99
CA SER A 318 66.65 0.38 7.63
C SER A 318 67.74 -0.72 7.50
N PRO A 319 68.42 -0.93 6.33
CA PRO A 319 68.33 -0.24 5.03
C PRO A 319 68.37 -1.16 3.80
N GLN A 320 67.99 -0.63 2.63
CA GLN A 320 68.78 -0.78 1.39
C GLN A 320 68.26 0.16 0.30
N ALA A 321 69.19 0.93 -0.26
CA ALA A 321 69.02 1.91 -1.32
C ALA A 321 69.36 1.28 -2.67
N ILE A 322 68.57 1.56 -3.71
CA ILE A 322 68.93 1.41 -5.13
C ILE A 322 68.24 2.56 -5.93
N PRO A 323 68.89 3.12 -6.97
CA PRO A 323 68.92 4.56 -7.23
C PRO A 323 67.90 5.03 -8.27
N GLY A 324 67.86 6.37 -8.40
CA GLY A 324 66.82 7.10 -9.08
C GLY A 324 66.70 6.89 -10.59
N ARG A 325 65.47 7.09 -11.05
CA ARG A 325 65.17 7.61 -12.38
C ARG A 325 64.18 8.75 -12.23
N GLY A 326 64.69 9.95 -12.50
CA GLY A 326 63.94 11.20 -12.38
C GLY A 326 62.81 11.28 -13.39
N TRP A 327 61.60 11.53 -12.90
CA TRP A 327 60.49 12.01 -13.71
C TRP A 327 60.46 13.53 -13.61
N ARG A 328 60.93 14.19 -14.66
CA ARG A 328 60.79 15.64 -14.83
C ARG A 328 59.30 15.96 -15.01
N ARG A 329 58.77 16.84 -14.16
CA ARG A 329 57.50 17.55 -14.38
C ARG A 329 57.73 18.66 -15.41
N PRO A 330 56.76 18.93 -16.30
CA PRO A 330 56.58 20.26 -16.85
C PRO A 330 55.46 21.00 -16.11
N MET A 331 55.81 22.13 -15.46
CA MET A 331 54.94 23.32 -15.34
C MET A 331 54.84 23.93 -16.75
N SER A 332 53.82 24.67 -17.23
CA SER A 332 52.71 25.46 -16.69
C SER A 332 51.75 25.80 -17.89
N PRO A 333 50.58 26.44 -17.68
CA PRO A 333 49.54 26.57 -18.71
C PRO A 333 49.71 27.83 -19.59
N ARG A 334 49.42 27.71 -20.90
CA ARG A 334 49.20 28.87 -21.79
C ARG A 334 47.71 29.17 -21.90
N ARG A 335 47.35 30.40 -21.52
CA ARG A 335 46.03 31.02 -21.72
C ARG A 335 45.80 31.27 -23.21
N PHE A 336 44.64 30.90 -23.72
CA PHE A 336 44.12 31.37 -25.01
C PHE A 336 43.02 32.40 -24.75
N ALA A 337 43.18 33.60 -25.32
CA ALA A 337 42.15 34.62 -25.40
C ALA A 337 41.34 34.44 -26.70
N PRO A 338 40.03 34.74 -26.71
CA PRO A 338 39.23 34.71 -27.94
C PRO A 338 39.32 36.04 -28.72
N PRO A 339 39.23 36.02 -30.07
CA PRO A 339 39.21 37.24 -30.86
C PRO A 339 37.82 37.90 -30.86
N VAL A 340 37.84 39.22 -30.72
CA VAL A 340 36.73 40.15 -30.88
C VAL A 340 36.45 40.35 -32.36
N THR A 341 35.21 40.18 -32.81
CA THR A 341 34.74 40.73 -34.08
C THR A 341 33.58 41.69 -33.85
N ARG A 342 33.74 42.89 -34.43
CA ARG A 342 32.88 44.06 -34.38
C ARG A 342 31.53 43.83 -35.08
N ARG A 343 30.52 44.54 -34.57
CA ARG A 343 29.22 44.80 -35.20
C ARG A 343 29.25 46.04 -36.11
N SER A 344 28.41 45.98 -37.15
CA SER A 344 27.57 47.05 -37.74
C SER A 344 28.19 48.01 -38.76
N PRO A 345 27.37 48.64 -39.63
CA PRO A 345 25.88 48.65 -39.70
C PRO A 345 25.25 47.48 -40.44
#